data_AF-A0A5S3VTN5-F1
#
_entry.id   AF-A0A5S3VTN5-F1
#
_cell.length_a   1.000
_cell.length_b   1.000
_cell.length_c   1.000
_cell.angle_alpha   90.00
_cell.angle_beta   90.00
_cell.angle_gamma   90.00
#
_symmetry.space_group_name_H-M   'P 1'
#
loop_
_entity.id
_entity.type
_entity.pdbx_description
1 polymer ?
#
loop_
_entity_poly.entity_id
_entity_poly.type
_entity_poly.pdbx_seq_one_letter_code
_entity_poly.pdbx_strand_id
1 'polypeptide(L)'
;KLYVGPIATDINTGAVSAVIRQPIYNNGGKLVAMGGVDLQINKLNDMVERIKFQDKGFGFLLDGDLNVVHLSKRTGHSLSTTDE
;
A
#
# COMPACT_ATOMS: atom_id res chain seq x y z
N LYS A 1 -7.23 -11.36 -16.22
CA LYS A 1 -6.15 -10.39 -15.95
C LYS A 1 -6.05 -10.22 -14.44
N LEU A 2 -4.84 -10.08 -13.91
CA LEU A 2 -4.61 -9.79 -12.50
C LEU A 2 -5.01 -8.33 -12.23
N TYR A 3 -5.87 -8.10 -11.24
CA TYR A 3 -6.29 -6.76 -10.83
C TYR A 3 -5.76 -6.50 -9.43
N VAL A 4 -5.08 -5.38 -9.26
CA VAL A 4 -4.70 -4.87 -7.95
C VAL A 4 -5.70 -3.79 -7.60
N GLY A 5 -6.44 -3.99 -6.51
CA GLY A 5 -7.34 -2.98 -5.96
C GLY A 5 -6.55 -1.77 -5.45
N PRO A 6 -7.19 -0.60 -5.30
CA PRO A 6 -6.55 0.58 -4.76
C PRO A 6 -5.91 0.26 -3.40
N ILE A 7 -4.72 0.82 -3.20
CA ILE A 7 -4.01 0.73 -1.93
C ILE A 7 -4.80 1.55 -0.92
N ALA A 8 -5.23 0.94 0.18
CA ALA A 8 -5.91 1.61 1.27
C ALA A 8 -4.98 1.63 2.49
N THR A 9 -4.83 2.79 3.12
CA THR A 9 -4.06 2.93 4.34
C THR A 9 -5.01 3.19 5.50
N ASP A 10 -4.94 2.35 6.52
CA ASP A 10 -5.58 2.64 7.79
C ASP A 10 -4.78 3.75 8.49
N ILE A 11 -5.39 4.92 8.61
CA ILE A 11 -4.74 6.14 9.13
C ILE A 11 -4.44 6.04 10.64
N ASN A 12 -5.20 5.22 11.37
CA ASN A 12 -5.01 5.05 12.82
C ASN A 12 -3.81 4.15 13.14
N THR A 13 -3.52 3.18 12.27
CA THR A 13 -2.48 2.16 12.49
C THR A 13 -1.29 2.31 11.53
N GLY A 14 -1.42 3.09 10.47
CA GLY A 14 -0.47 3.15 9.35
C GLY A 14 -0.42 1.85 8.55
N ALA A 15 -1.38 0.94 8.76
CA ALA A 15 -1.43 -0.33 8.06
C ALA A 15 -1.94 -0.10 6.64
N VAL A 16 -1.03 -0.19 5.69
CA VAL A 16 -1.37 -0.20 4.28
C VAL A 16 -1.87 -1.61 3.93
N SER A 17 -2.85 -1.71 3.03
CA SER A 17 -3.30 -2.98 2.47
C SER A 17 -3.69 -2.83 1.01
N ALA A 18 -3.46 -3.87 0.22
CA ALA A 18 -3.93 -3.94 -1.15
C ALA A 18 -4.48 -5.34 -1.41
N VAL A 19 -5.59 -5.41 -2.15
CA VAL A 19 -6.21 -6.69 -2.49
C VAL A 19 -5.89 -7.01 -3.93
N ILE A 20 -5.20 -8.13 -4.17
CA ILE A 20 -5.02 -8.67 -5.51
C ILE A 20 -6.19 -9.60 -5.80
N ARG A 21 -6.91 -9.36 -6.90
CA ARG A 21 -8.01 -10.19 -7.37
C ARG A 21 -7.71 -10.75 -8.75
N GLN A 22 -7.88 -12.06 -8.93
CA GLN A 22 -7.75 -12.72 -10.22
C GLN A 22 -9.00 -13.55 -10.54
N PRO A 23 -9.67 -13.32 -11.69
CA PRO A 23 -10.71 -14.20 -12.17
C PRO A 23 -10.12 -15.55 -12.61
N ILE A 24 -10.74 -16.63 -12.18
CA ILE A 24 -10.39 -18.01 -12.53
C ILE A 24 -11.45 -18.51 -13.52
N TYR A 25 -11.01 -18.97 -14.68
CA TYR A 25 -11.85 -19.50 -15.74
C TYR A 25 -11.64 -21.00 -15.89
N ASN A 26 -12.69 -21.74 -16.26
CA ASN A 26 -12.55 -23.15 -16.64
C ASN A 26 -12.04 -23.29 -18.08
N ASN A 27 -11.79 -24.54 -18.52
CA ASN A 27 -11.29 -24.83 -19.87
C ASN A 27 -12.22 -24.35 -21.00
N GLY A 28 -13.50 -24.11 -20.71
CA GLY A 28 -14.47 -23.53 -21.64
C GLY A 28 -14.53 -22.00 -21.62
N GLY A 29 -13.64 -21.32 -20.89
CA GLY A 29 -13.61 -19.86 -20.78
C GLY A 29 -14.69 -19.26 -19.88
N LYS A 30 -15.46 -20.07 -19.14
CA LYS A 30 -16.47 -19.58 -18.19
C LYS A 30 -15.81 -19.21 -16.87
N LEU A 31 -16.13 -18.02 -16.34
CA LEU A 31 -15.71 -17.60 -15.00
C LEU A 31 -16.30 -18.55 -13.97
N VAL A 32 -15.45 -19.14 -13.13
CA VAL A 32 -15.86 -20.10 -12.09
C VAL A 32 -15.59 -19.57 -10.68
N ALA A 33 -14.61 -18.70 -10.49
CA ALA A 33 -14.27 -18.12 -9.19
C ALA A 33 -13.48 -16.82 -9.32
N MET A 34 -13.38 -16.08 -8.21
CA MET A 34 -12.42 -14.98 -8.02
C MET A 34 -11.44 -15.39 -6.92
N GLY A 35 -10.15 -15.52 -7.25
CA GLY A 35 -9.10 -15.69 -6.26
C GLY A 35 -8.69 -14.32 -5.71
N GLY A 36 -8.66 -14.18 -4.38
CA GLY A 36 -8.18 -12.98 -3.70
C GLY A 36 -6.92 -13.30 -2.88
N VAL A 37 -5.92 -12.43 -2.94
CA VAL A 37 -4.78 -12.44 -2.01
C VAL A 37 -4.72 -11.08 -1.34
N ASP A 38 -4.82 -11.06 -0.02
CA ASP A 38 -4.59 -9.86 0.77
C ASP A 38 -3.08 -9.65 0.91
N LEU A 39 -2.59 -8.59 0.28
CA LEU A 39 -1.28 -8.06 0.62
C LEU A 39 -1.47 -7.23 1.90
N GLN A 40 -1.16 -7.82 3.05
CA GLN A 40 -0.92 -7.04 4.26
C GLN A 40 0.41 -6.31 4.08
N ILE A 41 0.33 -4.99 3.98
CA ILE A 41 1.43 -4.14 3.57
C ILE A 41 2.22 -3.58 4.78
N ASN A 42 2.29 -4.35 5.88
CA ASN A 42 3.32 -4.11 6.90
C ASN A 42 4.74 -4.09 6.29
N LYS A 43 4.94 -4.77 5.15
CA LYS A 43 6.18 -4.76 4.36
C LYS A 43 6.45 -3.49 3.54
N LEU A 44 5.47 -2.67 3.12
CA LEU A 44 5.83 -1.44 2.37
C LEU A 44 6.37 -0.38 3.31
N ASN A 45 5.89 -0.25 4.55
CA ASN A 45 6.49 0.68 5.51
C ASN A 45 7.97 0.33 5.70
N ASP A 46 8.29 -0.94 5.94
CA ASP A 46 9.67 -1.43 6.02
C ASP A 46 10.45 -1.27 4.71
N MET A 47 9.79 -1.34 3.56
CA MET A 47 10.43 -1.11 2.26
C MET A 47 10.77 0.37 2.08
N VAL A 48 9.86 1.27 2.40
CA VAL A 48 10.01 2.72 2.29
C VAL A 48 11.09 3.23 3.24
N GLU A 49 11.20 2.65 4.44
CA GLU A 49 12.32 2.92 5.36
C GLU A 49 13.69 2.48 4.81
N ARG A 50 13.69 1.46 3.92
CA ARG A 50 14.91 0.97 3.24
C ARG A 50 15.25 1.74 1.97
N ILE A 51 14.32 2.50 1.38
CA ILE A 51 14.60 3.33 0.22
C ILE A 51 15.56 4.45 0.65
N LYS A 52 16.75 4.44 0.05
CA LYS A 52 17.77 5.46 0.22
C LYS A 52 18.33 5.85 -1.13
N PHE A 53 18.43 7.15 -1.39
CA PHE A 53 19.07 7.64 -2.61
C PHE A 53 20.48 8.11 -2.24
N GLN A 54 21.49 7.29 -2.53
CA GLN A 54 22.90 7.58 -2.18
C GLN A 54 23.06 7.90 -0.67
N ASP A 55 22.40 7.14 0.20
CA ASP A 55 22.32 7.37 1.65
C ASP A 55 21.73 8.72 2.09
N LYS A 56 21.15 9.48 1.16
CA LYS A 56 20.49 10.76 1.43
C LYS A 56 18.96 10.62 1.36
N GLY A 57 18.32 11.50 2.12
CA GLY A 57 16.87 11.64 2.15
C GLY A 57 16.13 10.54 2.89
N PHE A 58 14.81 10.59 2.74
CA PHE A 58 13.84 9.74 3.43
C PHE A 58 12.73 9.34 2.47
N GLY A 59 12.26 8.09 2.59
CA GLY A 59 11.07 7.64 1.88
C GLY A 59 9.78 8.14 2.56
N PHE A 60 8.76 8.35 1.74
CA PHE A 60 7.39 8.62 2.18
C PHE A 60 6.40 7.96 1.20
N LEU A 61 5.17 7.75 1.64
CA LEU A 61 4.07 7.24 0.81
C LEU A 61 2.98 8.29 0.71
N LEU A 62 2.40 8.38 -0.49
CA LEU A 62 1.21 9.17 -0.78
C LEU A 62 0.04 8.25 -1.10
N ASP A 63 -1.17 8.65 -0.74
CA ASP A 63 -2.40 8.05 -1.27
C ASP A 63 -2.75 8.59 -2.67
N GLY A 64 -3.92 8.20 -3.19
CA GLY A 64 -4.41 8.65 -4.49
C GLY A 64 -4.76 10.15 -4.56
N ASP A 65 -4.96 10.80 -3.42
CA ASP A 65 -5.29 12.22 -3.27
C ASP A 65 -4.06 13.06 -2.89
N LEU A 66 -2.86 12.46 -2.95
CA LEU A 66 -1.57 13.07 -2.64
C LEU A 66 -1.36 13.41 -1.14
N ASN A 67 -2.14 12.82 -0.24
CA ASN A 67 -1.91 12.97 1.19
C ASN A 67 -0.76 12.07 1.64
N VAL A 68 0.07 12.58 2.57
CA VAL A 68 1.16 11.78 3.16
C VAL A 68 0.58 10.78 4.16
N VAL A 69 0.65 9.49 3.81
CA VAL A 69 0.12 8.40 4.65
C VAL A 69 1.21 7.65 5.41
N HIS A 70 2.48 7.79 4.98
CA HIS A 70 3.64 7.31 5.72
C HIS A 70 4.81 8.27 5.51
N LEU A 71 5.45 8.69 6.60
CA LEU A 71 6.69 9.43 6.58
C LEU A 71 7.73 8.62 7.34
N SER A 72 8.96 8.54 6.82
CA SER A 72 10.01 7.78 7.49
C SER A 72 10.19 8.23 8.94
N LYS A 73 10.25 7.25 9.86
CA LYS A 73 10.47 7.49 11.29
C LYS A 73 11.81 8.19 11.56
N ARG A 74 12.77 8.06 10.65
CA ARG A 74 14.09 8.71 10.71
C ARG A 74 14.01 10.24 10.57
N THR A 75 12.88 10.78 10.12
CA THR A 75 12.66 12.22 10.07
C THR A 75 12.40 12.82 11.45
N GLY A 76 11.98 12.02 12.43
CA GLY A 76 11.63 12.50 13.77
C GLY A 76 10.31 13.30 13.83
N HIS A 77 9.55 13.35 12.74
CA HIS A 77 8.25 14.02 12.70
C HIS A 77 7.11 13.03 12.91
N SER A 78 6.07 13.46 13.63
CA SER A 78 4.78 12.78 13.63
C SER A 78 3.93 13.37 12.51
N LEU A 79 3.26 12.51 11.74
CA LEU A 79 2.19 12.98 10.86
C LEU A 79 1.07 13.55 11.74
N SER A 80 0.65 14.77 11.41
CA SER A 80 -0.52 15.41 11.98
C SER A 80 -1.56 15.54 10.88
N THR A 81 -2.67 14.84 11.02
CA THR A 81 -3.88 15.12 10.24
C THR A 81 -4.51 16.33 10.93
N THR A 82 -4.42 17.48 10.29
CA THR A 82 -5.28 18.62 10.62
C THR A 82 -6.45 18.50 9.65
N ASP A 83 -7.45 17.71 10.05
CA ASP A 83 -8.79 17.84 9.49
C ASP A 83 -9.49 18.96 10.28
N GLU A 84 -9.42 20.19 9.78
CA GLU A 84 -10.47 21.20 9.99
C GLU A 84 -11.35 21.27 8.74
#